data_AF-A0AB40CG60-F1
#
_entry.id   AF-A0AB40CG60-F1
#
_cell.length_a   1.000
_cell.length_b   1.000
_cell.length_c   1.000
_cell.angle_alpha   90.00
_cell.angle_beta   90.00
_cell.angle_gamma   90.00
#
_symmetry.space_group_name_H-M   'P 1'
#
loop_
_entity.id
_entity.type
_entity.pdbx_description
1 polymer ?
#
loop_
_entity_poly.entity_id
_entity_poly.type
_entity_poly.pdbx_seq_one_letter_code
_entity_poly.pdbx_strand_id
1 'polypeptide(L)'
;MAVGLGGGHLVILTQMASAGESFHPNIQTARSSSDVKAYVEKEGDFTNWGEFQIDGRSSRNGPLNLAKVYAEALNTSSVADSLQIIKEKDPKSFFLQYHNLKANAECIFARPISVFQSKQDYSSFVVDTCIAQWLEDNFFVNGASRPKGNNKYILRTVIDRPMSLILEGPSRTGKTAWARSLGRYNYICGHMDFNANNFKNDVMYNLIDDVAP
;
A
#
# COMPACT_ATOMS: atom_id res chain seq x y z
N MET A 1 -8.49 16.83 -33.14
CA MET A 1 -8.43 18.07 -32.33
C MET A 1 -6.96 18.39 -32.10
N ALA A 2 -6.49 19.60 -32.40
CA ALA A 2 -5.07 19.96 -32.27
C ALA A 2 -4.89 20.99 -31.15
N VAL A 3 -3.96 20.76 -30.23
CA VAL A 3 -3.65 21.68 -29.13
C VAL A 3 -2.21 22.15 -29.31
N GLY A 4 -2.03 23.44 -29.60
CA GLY A 4 -0.73 24.06 -29.75
C GLY A 4 -0.35 24.83 -28.48
N LEU A 5 0.83 24.56 -27.93
CA LEU A 5 1.40 25.29 -26.79
C LEU A 5 2.35 26.39 -27.30
N GLY A 6 1.81 27.57 -27.56
CA GLY A 6 2.59 28.79 -27.77
C GLY A 6 2.43 29.74 -26.59
N GLY A 7 3.50 29.97 -25.82
CA GLY A 7 3.58 31.09 -24.88
C GLY A 7 2.59 31.09 -23.71
N GLY A 8 2.41 29.97 -23.01
CA GLY A 8 1.61 29.93 -21.76
C GLY A 8 0.09 30.02 -21.94
N HIS A 9 -0.40 29.85 -23.17
CA HIS A 9 -1.82 29.72 -23.46
C HIS A 9 -2.12 28.35 -24.08
N LEU A 10 -3.04 27.62 -23.46
CA LEU A 10 -3.59 26.38 -24.01
C LEU A 10 -4.67 26.76 -25.05
N VAL A 11 -4.42 26.48 -26.32
CA VAL A 11 -5.36 26.76 -27.42
C VAL A 11 -6.00 25.45 -27.87
N ILE A 12 -7.33 25.33 -27.74
CA ILE A 12 -8.10 24.17 -28.20
C ILE A 12 -8.53 24.41 -29.66
N LEU A 13 -8.06 23.60 -30.62
CA LEU A 13 -8.57 23.61 -32.00
C LEU A 13 -9.53 22.44 -32.23
N THR A 14 -10.83 22.76 -32.28
CA THR A 14 -11.89 21.83 -32.71
C THR A 14 -12.26 22.06 -34.18
N GLN A 15 -11.55 21.41 -35.13
CA GLN A 15 -12.11 20.78 -36.34
C GLN A 15 -10.99 20.15 -37.19
N MET A 16 -11.24 18.99 -37.82
CA MET A 16 -10.34 18.39 -38.82
C MET A 16 -10.51 19.10 -40.16
N ALA A 17 -9.38 19.41 -40.82
CA ALA A 17 -9.34 20.10 -42.11
C ALA A 17 -9.79 19.19 -43.26
N SER A 18 -10.75 19.65 -44.07
CA SER A 18 -10.86 19.27 -45.47
C SER A 18 -10.27 20.41 -46.32
N ALA A 19 -9.61 20.07 -47.44
CA ALA A 19 -8.89 21.03 -48.25
C ALA A 19 -9.85 22.03 -48.93
N GLY A 20 -9.84 23.29 -48.48
CA GLY A 20 -10.47 24.41 -49.20
C GLY A 20 -11.37 25.34 -48.38
N GLU A 21 -11.72 25.01 -47.14
CA GLU A 21 -12.60 25.83 -46.30
C GLU A 21 -11.85 26.52 -45.15
N SER A 22 -12.08 27.83 -44.98
CA SER A 22 -11.51 28.63 -43.89
C SER A 22 -12.39 28.52 -42.63
N PHE A 23 -11.85 27.98 -41.54
CA PHE A 23 -12.54 27.90 -40.26
C PHE A 23 -11.99 28.91 -39.26
N HIS A 24 -12.89 29.58 -38.53
CA HIS A 24 -12.53 30.48 -37.43
C HIS A 24 -12.66 29.75 -36.09
N PRO A 25 -11.56 29.40 -35.41
CA PRO A 25 -11.62 28.71 -34.13
C PRO A 25 -12.10 29.65 -33.02
N ASN A 26 -12.79 29.08 -32.04
CA ASN A 26 -13.12 29.76 -30.79
C ASN A 26 -11.91 29.67 -29.85
N ILE A 27 -11.24 30.80 -29.61
CA ILE A 27 -10.05 30.88 -28.77
C ILE A 27 -10.47 31.25 -27.36
N GLN A 28 -10.25 30.33 -26.40
CA GLN A 28 -10.59 30.53 -24.99
C GLN A 28 -9.38 30.23 -24.09
N THR A 29 -9.29 30.93 -22.96
CA THR A 29 -8.30 30.64 -21.93
C THR A 29 -8.71 29.40 -21.12
N ALA A 30 -7.77 28.49 -20.91
CA ALA A 30 -8.00 27.32 -20.06
C ALA A 30 -7.96 27.70 -18.58
N ARG A 31 -9.07 27.46 -17.87
CA ARG A 31 -9.12 27.63 -16.40
C ARG A 31 -8.34 26.55 -15.64
N SER A 32 -8.24 25.35 -16.21
CA SER A 32 -7.42 24.23 -15.74
C SER A 32 -6.89 23.49 -16.96
N SER A 33 -5.56 23.43 -17.10
CA SER A 33 -4.94 22.71 -18.22
C SER A 33 -5.14 21.20 -18.13
N SER A 34 -5.21 20.64 -16.92
CA SER A 34 -5.50 19.21 -16.69
C SER A 34 -6.91 18.83 -17.15
N ASP A 35 -7.93 19.62 -16.80
CA ASP A 35 -9.33 19.34 -17.18
C ASP A 35 -9.49 19.41 -18.70
N VAL A 36 -8.84 20.38 -19.35
CA VAL A 36 -8.84 20.49 -20.81
C VAL A 36 -8.16 19.28 -21.44
N LYS A 37 -7.02 18.83 -20.90
CA LYS A 37 -6.33 17.63 -21.38
C LYS A 37 -7.23 16.40 -21.26
N ALA A 38 -7.83 16.16 -20.09
CA ALA A 38 -8.74 15.04 -19.88
C ALA A 38 -9.96 15.10 -20.82
N TYR A 39 -10.48 16.31 -21.10
CA TYR A 39 -11.57 16.51 -22.06
C TYR A 39 -11.16 16.16 -23.50
N VAL A 40 -9.96 16.57 -23.91
CA VAL A 40 -9.40 16.28 -25.25
C VAL A 40 -9.14 14.78 -25.41
N GLU A 41 -8.61 14.12 -24.38
CA GLU A 41 -8.23 12.70 -24.42
C GLU A 41 -9.43 11.74 -24.23
N LYS A 42 -10.59 12.25 -23.82
CA LYS A 42 -11.79 11.46 -23.47
C LYS A 42 -12.27 10.56 -24.61
N GLU A 43 -12.30 11.08 -25.84
CA GLU A 43 -12.86 10.40 -27.01
C GLU A 43 -11.81 9.58 -27.79
N GLY A 44 -10.57 9.48 -27.29
CA GLY A 44 -9.50 8.63 -27.83
C GLY A 44 -8.87 9.07 -29.17
N ASP A 45 -9.50 9.97 -29.93
CA ASP A 45 -8.95 10.54 -31.17
C ASP A 45 -8.34 11.94 -30.94
N PHE A 46 -7.07 11.95 -30.54
CA PHE A 46 -6.31 13.18 -30.30
C PHE A 46 -4.86 13.05 -30.76
N THR A 47 -4.26 14.18 -31.11
CA THR A 47 -2.82 14.29 -31.38
C THR A 47 -2.16 15.03 -30.22
N ASN A 48 -1.20 14.39 -29.56
CA ASN A 48 -0.41 15.00 -28.49
C ASN A 48 1.04 15.20 -28.95
N TRP A 49 1.65 16.31 -28.54
CA TRP A 49 3.04 16.63 -28.85
C TRP A 49 3.72 17.28 -27.64
N GLY A 50 4.87 16.75 -27.23
CA GLY A 50 5.63 17.19 -26.05
C GLY A 50 5.16 16.57 -24.72
N GLU A 51 5.77 17.03 -23.62
CA GLU A 51 5.38 16.63 -22.26
C GLU A 51 4.47 17.70 -21.64
N PHE A 52 3.32 17.27 -21.11
CA PHE A 52 2.36 18.14 -20.45
C PHE A 52 2.96 18.75 -19.17
N GLN A 53 2.97 20.08 -19.08
CA GLN A 53 3.41 20.82 -17.90
C GLN A 53 2.19 21.34 -17.11
N ILE A 54 2.25 21.18 -15.80
CA ILE A 54 1.21 21.68 -14.88
C ILE A 54 1.36 23.20 -14.78
N ASP A 55 0.31 23.94 -15.15
CA ASP A 55 0.28 25.39 -15.02
C ASP A 55 -0.14 25.80 -13.61
N GLY A 56 0.76 26.46 -12.88
CA GLY A 56 0.53 26.98 -11.53
C GLY A 56 -0.52 28.10 -11.45
N ARG A 57 -1.01 28.61 -12.60
CA ARG A 57 -2.14 29.56 -12.69
C ARG A 57 -3.51 28.88 -12.77
N SER A 58 -3.55 27.54 -12.84
CA SER A 58 -4.80 26.78 -12.89
C SER A 58 -5.66 27.07 -11.65
N SER A 59 -6.80 27.72 -11.85
CA SER A 59 -7.63 28.30 -10.78
C SER A 59 -9.02 27.68 -10.75
N ARG A 60 -9.08 26.34 -10.80
CA ARG A 60 -10.32 25.55 -10.89
C ARG A 60 -11.39 25.95 -9.86
N ASN A 61 -11.02 26.49 -8.70
CA ASN A 61 -11.95 26.78 -7.59
C ASN A 61 -11.75 28.15 -6.89
N GLY A 62 -11.17 29.16 -7.54
CA GLY A 62 -10.90 30.46 -6.88
C GLY A 62 -9.69 30.40 -5.94
N PRO A 63 -9.59 31.24 -4.89
CA PRO A 63 -8.42 31.28 -4.00
C PRO A 63 -8.16 29.89 -3.40
N LEU A 64 -6.89 29.49 -3.45
CA LEU A 64 -6.43 28.14 -3.17
C LEU A 64 -6.72 27.75 -1.72
N ASN A 65 -7.74 26.93 -1.49
CA ASN A 65 -8.05 26.40 -0.17
C ASN A 65 -7.29 25.07 0.04
N LEU A 66 -6.10 25.17 0.64
CA LEU A 66 -5.22 24.02 0.90
C LEU A 66 -5.94 22.90 1.66
N ALA A 67 -6.83 23.23 2.61
CA ALA A 67 -7.56 22.21 3.36
C ALA A 67 -8.43 21.34 2.44
N LYS A 68 -9.05 21.92 1.40
CA LYS A 68 -9.81 21.15 0.40
C LYS A 68 -8.89 20.27 -0.46
N VAL A 69 -7.72 20.78 -0.85
CA VAL A 69 -6.74 20.03 -1.66
C VAL A 69 -6.27 18.79 -0.92
N TYR A 70 -5.84 18.95 0.33
CA TYR A 70 -5.38 17.81 1.14
C TYR A 70 -6.52 16.86 1.50
N ALA A 71 -7.73 17.37 1.77
CA ALA A 71 -8.89 16.49 1.98
C ALA A 71 -9.21 15.65 0.73
N GLU A 72 -9.13 16.22 -0.46
CA GLU A 72 -9.33 15.48 -1.71
C GLU A 72 -8.24 14.44 -1.93
N ALA A 73 -6.97 14.82 -1.71
CA ALA A 73 -5.82 13.92 -1.80
C ALA A 73 -5.88 12.76 -0.78
N LEU A 74 -6.49 12.96 0.39
CA LEU A 74 -6.68 11.90 1.38
C LEU A 74 -7.81 10.92 1.01
N ASN A 75 -8.79 11.37 0.23
CA ASN A 75 -9.95 10.57 -0.17
C ASN A 75 -9.75 9.80 -1.49
N THR A 76 -8.56 9.82 -2.08
CA THR A 76 -8.23 9.03 -3.27
C THR A 76 -8.05 7.55 -2.96
N SER A 77 -8.02 6.70 -3.98
CA SER A 77 -7.79 5.26 -3.85
C SER A 77 -6.32 4.83 -3.88
N SER A 78 -5.39 5.73 -4.23
CA SER A 78 -3.97 5.37 -4.39
C SER A 78 -3.01 6.50 -4.02
N VAL A 79 -1.78 6.11 -3.69
CA VAL A 79 -0.65 7.03 -3.46
C VAL A 79 -0.40 7.91 -4.69
N ALA A 80 -0.46 7.31 -5.89
CA ALA A 80 -0.18 8.02 -7.14
C ALA A 80 -1.21 9.13 -7.40
N ASP A 81 -2.50 8.83 -7.22
CA ASP A 81 -3.58 9.81 -7.42
C ASP A 81 -3.50 10.93 -6.39
N SER A 82 -3.26 10.59 -5.13
CA SER A 82 -3.08 11.55 -4.03
C SER A 82 -1.95 12.55 -4.33
N LEU A 83 -0.79 12.04 -4.73
CA LEU A 83 0.38 12.84 -5.07
C LEU A 83 0.15 13.68 -6.33
N GLN A 84 -0.57 13.15 -7.32
CA GLN A 84 -0.91 13.88 -8.54
C GLN A 84 -1.83 15.09 -8.24
N ILE A 85 -2.82 14.93 -7.36
CA ILE A 85 -3.69 16.04 -6.93
C ILE A 85 -2.88 17.15 -6.27
N ILE A 86 -1.94 16.79 -5.37
CA ILE A 86 -1.08 17.77 -4.69
C ILE A 86 -0.13 18.43 -5.70
N LYS A 87 0.44 17.67 -6.64
CA LYS A 87 1.29 18.20 -7.71
C LYS A 87 0.57 19.25 -8.55
N GLU A 88 -0.70 19.02 -8.85
CA GLU A 88 -1.52 19.92 -9.67
C GLU A 88 -2.02 21.15 -8.91
N LYS A 89 -2.47 20.96 -7.67
CA LYS A 89 -3.16 22.01 -6.90
C LYS A 89 -2.26 22.76 -5.93
N ASP A 90 -1.14 22.18 -5.50
CA ASP A 90 -0.13 22.83 -4.65
C ASP A 90 1.30 22.44 -5.11
N PRO A 91 1.71 22.88 -6.31
CA PRO A 91 3.00 22.51 -6.88
C PRO A 91 4.19 22.97 -6.04
N LYS A 92 4.03 24.03 -5.22
CA LYS A 92 5.08 24.53 -4.34
C LYS A 92 5.37 23.54 -3.21
N SER A 93 4.35 23.10 -2.48
CA SER A 93 4.54 22.10 -1.43
C SER A 93 4.99 20.77 -2.01
N PHE A 94 4.46 20.38 -3.17
CA PHE A 94 4.92 19.20 -3.88
C PHE A 94 6.42 19.24 -4.16
N PHE A 95 6.92 20.34 -4.70
CA PHE A 95 8.35 20.49 -5.02
C PHE A 95 9.24 20.55 -3.77
N LEU A 96 8.84 21.31 -2.75
CA LEU A 96 9.67 21.51 -1.55
C LEU A 96 9.61 20.34 -0.56
N GLN A 97 8.50 19.60 -0.50
CA GLN A 97 8.23 18.59 0.53
C GLN A 97 7.90 17.21 -0.05
N TYR A 98 8.32 16.93 -1.29
CA TYR A 98 7.99 15.67 -1.97
C TYR A 98 8.25 14.41 -1.14
N HIS A 99 9.40 14.34 -0.46
CA HIS A 99 9.78 13.19 0.36
C HIS A 99 8.80 12.95 1.52
N ASN A 100 8.37 14.00 2.21
CA ASN A 100 7.39 13.92 3.30
C ASN A 100 6.00 13.57 2.78
N LEU A 101 5.57 14.20 1.69
CA LEU A 101 4.27 13.93 1.06
C LEU A 101 4.18 12.48 0.60
N LYS A 102 5.22 11.97 -0.06
CA LYS A 102 5.29 10.59 -0.52
C LYS A 102 5.28 9.60 0.64
N ALA A 103 6.14 9.80 1.65
CA ALA A 103 6.20 8.92 2.81
C ALA A 103 4.85 8.87 3.56
N ASN A 104 4.22 10.03 3.78
CA ASN A 104 2.91 10.10 4.42
C ASN A 104 1.83 9.40 3.60
N ALA A 105 1.79 9.63 2.28
CA ALA A 105 0.84 8.97 1.39
C ALA A 105 1.04 7.43 1.41
N GLU A 106 2.28 6.95 1.34
CA GLU A 106 2.59 5.52 1.44
C GLU A 106 2.12 4.91 2.76
N CYS A 107 2.25 5.63 3.88
CA CYS A 107 1.74 5.17 5.17
C CYS A 107 0.21 5.16 5.24
N ILE A 108 -0.46 6.20 4.72
CA ILE A 108 -1.93 6.34 4.76
C ILE A 108 -2.60 5.29 3.89
N PHE A 109 -2.07 5.07 2.68
CA PHE A 109 -2.58 4.07 1.73
C PHE A 109 -1.93 2.69 1.91
N ALA A 110 -1.14 2.49 2.98
CA ALA A 110 -0.54 1.20 3.28
C ALA A 110 -1.65 0.16 3.46
N ARG A 111 -1.58 -0.91 2.66
CA ARG A 111 -2.46 -2.05 2.89
C ARG A 111 -2.17 -2.64 4.27
N PRO A 112 -3.19 -3.06 5.03
CA PRO A 112 -2.98 -3.82 6.25
C PRO A 112 -2.04 -4.99 5.95
N ILE A 113 -0.99 -5.14 6.76
CA ILE A 113 -0.03 -6.23 6.61
C ILE A 113 -0.81 -7.54 6.63
N SER A 114 -0.77 -8.29 5.53
CA SER A 114 -1.47 -9.56 5.43
C SER A 114 -0.86 -10.53 6.43
N VAL A 115 -1.63 -10.89 7.45
CA VAL A 115 -1.22 -11.91 8.43
C VAL A 115 -1.14 -13.24 7.72
N PHE A 116 -0.09 -14.02 8.01
CA PHE A 116 0.01 -15.38 7.49
C PHE A 116 -1.21 -16.20 7.90
N GLN A 117 -1.84 -16.81 6.91
CA GLN A 117 -2.88 -17.81 7.12
C GLN A 117 -2.33 -19.17 6.72
N SER A 118 -2.30 -20.11 7.67
CA SER A 118 -1.93 -21.48 7.37
C SER A 118 -2.94 -22.10 6.41
N LYS A 119 -2.46 -22.84 5.41
CA LYS A 119 -3.32 -23.64 4.52
C LYS A 119 -3.84 -24.90 5.20
N GLN A 120 -3.19 -25.33 6.28
CA GLN A 120 -3.52 -26.55 7.00
C GLN A 120 -4.04 -26.21 8.40
N ASP A 121 -5.07 -26.94 8.81
CA ASP A 121 -5.58 -26.88 10.18
C ASP A 121 -4.55 -27.52 11.12
N TYR A 122 -4.38 -26.98 12.32
CA TYR A 122 -3.43 -27.53 13.29
C TYR A 122 -3.61 -29.05 13.50
N SER A 123 -4.85 -29.54 13.45
CA SER A 123 -5.15 -30.96 13.67
C SER A 123 -4.58 -31.91 12.60
N SER A 124 -4.08 -31.40 11.47
CA SER A 124 -3.44 -32.24 10.46
C SER A 124 -1.98 -32.57 10.78
N PHE A 125 -1.36 -31.88 11.74
CA PHE A 125 0.01 -32.16 12.13
C PHE A 125 0.07 -33.31 13.14
N VAL A 126 0.91 -34.29 12.83
CA VAL A 126 1.31 -35.33 13.79
C VAL A 126 2.47 -34.79 14.60
N VAL A 127 2.28 -34.66 15.91
CA VAL A 127 3.29 -34.16 16.85
C VAL A 127 3.69 -35.25 17.83
N ASP A 128 4.99 -35.32 18.11
CA ASP A 128 5.52 -36.25 19.10
C ASP A 128 5.13 -35.85 20.53
N THR A 129 5.20 -36.81 21.46
CA THR A 129 4.82 -36.62 22.86
C THR A 129 5.59 -35.48 23.54
N CYS A 130 6.89 -35.33 23.24
CA CYS A 130 7.70 -34.23 23.79
C CYS A 130 7.20 -32.86 23.36
N ILE A 131 6.75 -32.71 22.11
CA ILE A 131 6.22 -31.46 21.57
C ILE A 131 4.83 -31.19 22.16
N ALA A 132 4.01 -32.23 22.31
CA ALA A 132 2.71 -32.14 22.94
C ALA A 132 2.82 -31.68 24.41
N GLN A 133 3.75 -32.25 25.18
CA GLN A 133 4.00 -31.83 26.55
C GLN A 133 4.44 -30.36 26.62
N TRP A 134 5.39 -29.96 25.77
CA TRP A 134 5.83 -28.56 25.71
C TRP A 134 4.68 -27.60 25.41
N LEU A 135 3.75 -27.97 24.52
CA LEU A 135 2.56 -27.16 24.23
C LEU A 135 1.65 -27.04 25.46
N GLU A 136 1.39 -28.12 26.16
CA GLU A 136 0.54 -28.12 27.35
C GLU A 136 1.15 -27.27 28.47
N ASP A 137 2.47 -27.30 28.64
CA ASP A 137 3.18 -26.55 29.66
C ASP A 137 3.18 -25.03 29.41
N ASN A 138 3.12 -24.59 28.14
CA ASN A 138 3.27 -23.18 27.75
C ASN A 138 1.96 -22.53 27.28
N PHE A 139 0.98 -23.31 26.82
CA PHE A 139 -0.26 -22.79 26.24
C PHE A 139 -1.51 -23.43 26.84
N PHE A 140 -2.61 -22.67 26.83
CA PHE A 140 -3.96 -23.18 27.01
C PHE A 140 -4.62 -23.41 25.66
N VAL A 141 -5.45 -24.44 25.55
CA VAL A 141 -6.33 -24.63 24.39
C VAL A 141 -7.55 -23.73 24.54
N ASN A 142 -7.77 -22.86 23.56
CA ASN A 142 -8.95 -22.01 23.50
C ASN A 142 -10.16 -22.82 23.03
N GLY A 143 -11.08 -23.14 23.94
CA GLY A 143 -12.33 -23.86 23.62
C GLY A 143 -13.26 -23.12 22.65
N ALA A 144 -13.07 -21.80 22.46
CA ALA A 144 -13.82 -20.99 21.52
C ALA A 144 -13.09 -20.78 20.18
N SER A 145 -12.03 -21.55 19.91
CA SER A 145 -11.23 -21.40 18.69
C SER A 145 -12.01 -21.83 17.44
N ARG A 146 -11.84 -21.08 16.34
CA ARG A 146 -12.43 -21.43 15.05
C ARG A 146 -11.49 -22.42 14.34
N PRO A 147 -12.00 -23.37 13.54
CA PRO A 147 -11.19 -24.41 12.90
C PRO A 147 -9.97 -23.88 12.12
N LYS A 148 -10.13 -22.72 11.47
CA LYS A 148 -9.10 -22.05 10.64
C LYS A 148 -8.53 -20.75 11.25
N GLY A 149 -8.81 -20.48 12.52
CA GLY A 149 -8.35 -19.25 13.18
C GLY A 149 -6.99 -19.41 13.85
N ASN A 150 -6.15 -18.37 13.80
CA ASN A 150 -4.87 -18.30 14.53
C ASN A 150 -5.08 -18.03 16.05
N ASN A 151 -6.10 -18.64 16.64
CA ASN A 151 -6.56 -18.39 18.01
C ASN A 151 -6.81 -19.68 18.80
N LYS A 152 -6.24 -20.81 18.34
CA LYS A 152 -6.35 -22.11 19.01
C LYS A 152 -5.61 -22.15 20.35
N TYR A 153 -4.43 -21.55 20.43
CA TYR A 153 -3.63 -21.51 21.64
C TYR A 153 -3.62 -20.11 22.25
N ILE A 154 -3.65 -20.06 23.58
CA ILE A 154 -3.49 -18.83 24.36
C ILE A 154 -2.28 -19.03 25.26
N LEU A 155 -1.33 -18.07 25.23
CA LEU A 155 -0.15 -18.13 26.07
C LEU A 155 -0.55 -18.12 27.55
N ARG A 156 0.06 -19.00 28.36
CA ARG A 156 -0.15 -18.99 29.80
C ARG A 156 0.40 -17.69 30.39
N THR A 157 -0.37 -17.03 31.25
CA THR A 157 -0.03 -15.70 31.79
C THR A 157 0.95 -15.72 32.96
N VAL A 158 1.19 -16.89 33.55
CA VAL A 158 2.13 -17.09 34.67
C VAL A 158 3.16 -18.12 34.23
N ILE A 159 4.20 -17.66 33.55
CA ILE A 159 5.37 -18.47 33.21
C ILE A 159 6.59 -17.76 33.79
N ASP A 160 7.11 -18.25 34.91
CA ASP A 160 8.29 -17.68 35.57
C ASP A 160 9.56 -17.78 34.69
N ARG A 161 9.64 -18.85 33.88
CA ARG A 161 10.71 -19.07 32.89
C ARG A 161 10.16 -19.66 31.59
N PRO A 162 9.95 -18.85 30.54
CA PRO A 162 9.46 -19.36 29.26
C PRO A 162 10.44 -20.36 28.66
N MET A 163 9.93 -21.51 28.22
CA MET A 163 10.74 -22.58 27.63
C MET A 163 10.84 -22.40 26.12
N SER A 164 12.06 -22.39 25.58
CA SER A 164 12.30 -22.50 24.15
C SER A 164 12.14 -23.95 23.68
N LEU A 165 11.53 -24.15 22.50
CA LEU A 165 11.50 -25.42 21.79
C LEU A 165 12.43 -25.35 20.57
N ILE A 166 13.40 -26.25 20.50
CA ILE A 166 14.28 -26.42 19.34
C ILE A 166 13.80 -27.65 18.57
N LEU A 167 13.43 -27.45 17.30
CA LEU A 167 13.01 -28.53 16.41
C LEU A 167 14.07 -28.77 15.34
N GLU A 168 14.82 -29.85 15.52
CA GLU A 168 15.80 -30.32 14.55
C GLU A 168 15.24 -31.50 13.75
N GLY A 169 15.56 -31.56 12.46
CA GLY A 169 15.20 -32.70 11.62
C GLY A 169 15.27 -32.36 10.13
N PRO A 170 15.03 -33.35 9.25
CA PRO A 170 15.15 -33.18 7.80
C PRO A 170 14.29 -32.04 7.24
N SER A 171 14.70 -31.50 6.09
CA SER A 171 13.92 -30.51 5.36
C SER A 171 12.56 -31.08 4.93
N ARG A 172 11.54 -30.20 4.81
CA ARG A 172 10.17 -30.52 4.35
C ARG A 172 9.35 -31.47 5.25
N THR A 173 9.70 -31.59 6.53
CA THR A 173 8.87 -32.31 7.52
C THR A 173 7.73 -31.47 8.11
N GLY A 174 7.61 -30.20 7.72
CA GLY A 174 6.51 -29.33 8.17
C GLY A 174 6.79 -28.55 9.47
N LYS A 175 8.01 -28.57 10.02
CA LYS A 175 8.40 -27.85 11.25
C LYS A 175 7.94 -26.40 11.28
N THR A 176 8.33 -25.61 10.28
CA THR A 176 7.97 -24.20 10.15
C THR A 176 6.46 -24.02 9.97
N ALA A 177 5.82 -24.88 9.17
CA ALA A 177 4.38 -24.79 8.93
C ALA A 177 3.57 -25.06 10.21
N TRP A 178 3.96 -26.08 10.98
CA TRP A 178 3.40 -26.39 12.28
C TRP A 178 3.58 -25.24 13.26
N ALA A 179 4.81 -24.72 13.40
CA ALA A 179 5.09 -23.63 14.34
C ALA A 179 4.31 -22.35 13.99
N ARG A 180 4.08 -22.06 12.71
CA ARG A 180 3.25 -20.93 12.26
C ARG A 180 1.74 -21.13 12.48
N SER A 181 1.31 -22.34 12.82
CA SER A 181 -0.11 -22.68 13.05
C SER A 181 -0.58 -22.50 14.49
N LEU A 182 0.33 -22.30 15.46
CA LEU A 182 -0.03 -22.24 16.88
C LEU A 182 -0.78 -20.97 17.26
N GLY A 183 -0.42 -19.81 16.70
CA GLY A 183 -1.07 -18.56 17.06
C GLY A 183 -0.44 -17.31 16.44
N ARG A 184 -0.38 -16.22 17.21
CA ARG A 184 0.27 -14.97 16.81
C ARG A 184 1.77 -15.04 17.12
N TYR A 185 2.62 -14.83 16.12
CA TYR A 185 4.07 -14.93 16.26
C TYR A 185 4.81 -13.86 15.45
N ASN A 186 6.05 -13.57 15.85
CA ASN A 186 7.02 -12.93 14.96
C ASN A 186 7.79 -14.00 14.19
N TYR A 187 7.99 -13.81 12.90
CA TYR A 187 8.81 -14.69 12.06
C TYR A 187 10.17 -14.04 11.83
N ILE A 188 11.22 -14.69 12.29
CA ILE A 188 12.60 -14.22 12.17
C ILE A 188 13.36 -15.28 11.37
N CYS A 189 13.88 -14.90 10.21
CA CYS A 189 14.55 -15.82 9.29
C CYS A 189 15.79 -15.13 8.73
N GLY A 190 16.96 -15.77 8.85
CA GLY A 190 18.23 -15.18 8.44
C GLY A 190 18.62 -13.93 9.26
N HIS A 191 18.63 -12.74 8.63
CA HIS A 191 19.01 -11.51 9.32
C HIS A 191 17.88 -11.01 10.25
N MET A 192 18.22 -10.74 11.50
CA MET A 192 17.30 -10.22 12.51
C MET A 192 16.93 -8.76 12.21
N ASP A 193 15.73 -8.52 11.70
CA ASP A 193 15.15 -7.19 11.53
C ASP A 193 14.09 -6.90 12.61
N PHE A 194 14.42 -6.01 13.53
CA PHE A 194 13.56 -5.61 14.65
C PHE A 194 12.81 -4.29 14.40
N ASN A 195 12.69 -3.84 13.15
CA ASN A 195 11.89 -2.66 12.82
C ASN A 195 10.42 -2.86 13.24
N ALA A 196 9.76 -1.78 13.68
CA ALA A 196 8.35 -1.75 14.11
C ALA A 196 7.36 -2.28 13.04
N ASN A 197 7.75 -2.29 11.77
CA ASN A 197 6.97 -2.92 10.69
C ASN A 197 6.99 -4.46 10.74
N ASN A 198 8.10 -5.04 11.21
CA ASN A 198 8.37 -6.48 11.16
C ASN A 198 8.30 -7.17 12.53
N PHE A 199 8.60 -6.45 13.61
CA PHE A 199 8.57 -6.96 14.97
C PHE A 199 7.40 -6.37 15.77
N LYS A 200 6.61 -7.25 16.39
CA LYS A 200 5.45 -6.86 17.21
C LYS A 200 5.62 -7.37 18.63
N ASN A 201 5.38 -6.49 19.61
CA ASN A 201 5.38 -6.86 21.04
C ASN A 201 4.13 -7.66 21.43
N ASP A 202 3.02 -7.47 20.71
CA ASP A 202 1.76 -8.19 20.93
C ASP A 202 1.75 -9.49 20.12
N VAL A 203 2.64 -10.42 20.48
CA VAL A 203 2.69 -11.80 19.95
C VAL A 203 2.88 -12.79 21.10
N MET A 204 2.56 -14.06 20.86
CA MET A 204 2.67 -15.11 21.87
C MET A 204 4.07 -15.74 21.91
N TYR A 205 4.76 -15.82 20.78
CA TYR A 205 6.09 -16.42 20.67
C TYR A 205 6.85 -15.86 19.46
N ASN A 206 8.16 -16.05 19.44
CA ASN A 206 9.01 -15.78 18.29
C ASN A 206 9.37 -17.11 17.62
N LEU A 207 9.19 -17.18 16.30
CA LEU A 207 9.64 -18.30 15.47
C LEU A 207 10.93 -17.89 14.76
N ILE A 208 12.03 -18.54 15.12
CA ILE A 208 13.34 -18.32 14.52
C ILE A 208 13.63 -19.51 13.60
N ASP A 209 13.80 -19.24 12.30
CA ASP A 209 14.06 -20.24 11.26
C ASP A 209 15.35 -19.91 10.50
N ASP A 210 15.95 -20.92 9.85
CA ASP A 210 17.20 -20.79 9.07
C ASP A 210 18.31 -19.99 9.79
N VAL A 211 18.64 -20.39 11.02
CA VAL A 211 19.78 -19.84 11.76
C VAL A 211 21.05 -20.47 11.22
N ALA A 212 21.92 -19.65 10.61
CA ALA A 212 23.25 -20.10 10.24
C ALA A 212 24.05 -20.46 11.52
N PRO A 213 24.79 -21.58 11.52
CA PRO A 213 25.62 -21.99 12.66
C PRO A 213 26.75 -20.99 12.95
#